data_AF-A0A9W9SYX7-F1
#
_entry.id   AF-A0A9W9SYX7-F1
#
_cell.length_a   1.000
_cell.length_b   1.000
_cell.length_c   1.000
_cell.angle_alpha   90.00
_cell.angle_beta   90.00
_cell.angle_gamma   90.00
#
_symmetry.space_group_name_H-M   'P 1'
#
loop_
_entity.id
_entity.type
_entity.pdbx_description
1 polymer ?
#
loop_
_entity_poly.entity_id
_entity_poly.type
_entity_poly.pdbx_seq_one_letter_code
_entity_poly.pdbx_strand_id
1 'polypeptide(L)'
;MFRPHSLRLISSIFRLRRQQVPNPLDIPGLGDVAVKKYGEWQVSNVENDSLRTAFREVCDVMLENGLDLEQVYRDQDPNFFIAKGIKIGIARRFVEDIGKWVQNVKNAIPSLEII
;
A
#
# COMPACT_ATOMS: atom_id res chain seq x y z
N MET A 1 -8.82 40.94 5.77
CA MET A 1 -9.30 40.47 4.45
C MET A 1 -8.23 39.56 3.85
N PHE A 2 -8.29 38.25 4.13
CA PHE A 2 -7.31 37.27 3.66
C PHE A 2 -7.78 36.64 2.33
N ARG A 3 -6.94 36.67 1.30
CA ARG A 3 -7.25 36.13 -0.04
C ARG A 3 -7.08 34.60 -0.07
N PRO A 4 -8.09 33.82 -0.52
CA PRO A 4 -8.01 32.36 -0.55
C PRO A 4 -7.47 31.91 -1.92
N HIS A 5 -6.15 31.91 -2.12
CA HIS A 5 -5.54 31.38 -3.35
C HIS A 5 -4.48 30.29 -3.12
N SER A 6 -4.01 30.10 -1.87
CA SER A 6 -2.94 29.13 -1.59
C SER A 6 -3.43 27.67 -1.57
N LEU A 7 -4.66 27.40 -1.10
CA LEU A 7 -5.16 26.02 -0.95
C LEU A 7 -5.47 25.29 -2.27
N ARG A 8 -5.76 26.02 -3.35
CA ARG A 8 -6.03 25.41 -4.67
C ARG A 8 -4.75 24.90 -5.36
N LEU A 9 -3.62 25.55 -5.11
CA LEU A 9 -2.34 25.20 -5.73
C LEU A 9 -1.77 23.89 -5.15
N ILE A 10 -1.87 23.69 -3.83
CA ILE A 10 -1.37 22.46 -3.19
C ILE A 10 -2.20 21.25 -3.60
N SER A 11 -3.54 21.41 -3.69
CA SER A 11 -4.41 20.34 -4.19
C SER A 11 -4.13 20.00 -5.67
N SER A 12 -3.77 21.01 -6.49
CA SER A 12 -3.39 20.78 -7.88
C SER A 12 -2.02 20.11 -8.05
N ILE A 13 -1.03 20.40 -7.19
CA ILE A 13 0.30 19.76 -7.27
C ILE A 13 0.23 18.29 -6.84
N PHE A 14 -0.55 17.96 -5.81
CA PHE A 14 -0.83 16.56 -5.45
C PHE A 14 -1.61 15.82 -6.55
N ARG A 15 -2.54 16.52 -7.23
CA ARG A 15 -3.33 15.97 -8.35
C ARG A 15 -2.50 15.75 -9.62
N LEU A 16 -1.43 16.52 -9.85
CA LEU A 16 -0.60 16.42 -11.07
C LEU A 16 0.48 15.32 -11.02
N ARG A 17 0.72 14.67 -9.87
CA ARG A 17 1.63 13.50 -9.77
C ARG A 17 0.95 12.14 -9.91
N ARG A 18 -0.38 12.07 -10.06
CA ARG A 18 -1.10 10.81 -10.29
C ARG A 18 -2.16 10.96 -11.37
N GLN A 19 -1.80 10.61 -12.60
CA GLN A 19 -2.68 9.85 -13.50
C GLN A 19 -1.82 8.96 -14.40
N GLN A 20 -1.00 8.11 -13.80
CA GLN A 20 -0.91 6.76 -14.35
C GLN A 20 -1.75 5.95 -13.38
N VAL A 21 -2.95 5.54 -13.82
CA VAL A 21 -3.63 4.44 -13.14
C VAL A 21 -2.63 3.30 -13.20
N PRO A 22 -2.08 2.85 -12.08
CA PRO A 22 -1.19 1.71 -12.13
C PRO A 22 -1.96 0.58 -12.79
N ASN A 23 -1.36 -0.11 -13.76
CA ASN A 23 -2.00 -1.29 -14.34
C ASN A 23 -2.46 -2.21 -13.21
N PRO A 24 -3.65 -2.82 -13.29
CA PRO A 24 -4.12 -3.74 -12.27
C PRO A 24 -3.01 -4.72 -11.91
N LEU A 25 -2.63 -4.75 -10.63
CA LEU A 25 -1.70 -5.77 -10.18
C LEU A 25 -2.46 -7.08 -10.20
N ASP A 26 -2.11 -7.94 -11.12
CA ASP A 26 -2.51 -9.34 -11.06
C ASP A 26 -1.77 -9.98 -9.87
N ILE A 27 -2.41 -9.90 -8.70
CA ILE A 27 -1.92 -10.43 -7.43
C ILE A 27 -2.44 -11.86 -7.31
N PRO A 28 -1.55 -12.87 -7.27
CA PRO A 28 -1.99 -14.25 -7.22
C PRO A 28 -2.60 -14.60 -5.86
N GLY A 29 -3.67 -15.40 -5.87
CA GLY A 29 -4.29 -15.99 -4.68
C GLY A 29 -5.46 -15.19 -4.10
N LEU A 30 -5.90 -15.60 -2.91
CA LEU A 30 -7.01 -14.95 -2.19
C LEU A 30 -6.55 -13.62 -1.59
N GLY A 31 -7.40 -12.58 -1.65
CA GLY A 31 -7.03 -11.22 -1.22
C GLY A 31 -6.61 -11.11 0.24
N ASP A 32 -7.32 -11.77 1.16
CA ASP A 32 -6.99 -11.80 2.58
C ASP A 32 -5.66 -12.51 2.87
N VAL A 33 -5.38 -13.61 2.14
CA VAL A 33 -4.12 -14.33 2.20
C VAL A 33 -2.98 -13.48 1.64
N ALA A 34 -3.21 -12.75 0.55
CA ALA A 34 -2.22 -11.85 -0.03
C ALA A 34 -1.85 -10.72 0.93
N VAL A 35 -2.84 -10.11 1.61
CA VAL A 35 -2.61 -9.10 2.66
C VAL A 35 -1.68 -9.64 3.76
N LYS A 36 -1.95 -10.86 4.26
CA LYS A 36 -1.10 -11.49 5.29
C LYS A 36 0.33 -11.71 4.81
N LYS A 37 0.51 -12.30 3.63
CA LYS A 37 1.84 -12.54 3.04
C LYS A 37 2.62 -11.26 2.80
N TYR A 38 1.94 -10.21 2.34
CA TYR A 38 2.55 -8.90 2.17
C TYR A 38 2.97 -8.29 3.50
N GLY A 39 2.12 -8.38 4.53
CA GLY A 39 2.45 -7.95 5.88
C GLY A 39 3.69 -8.65 6.44
N GLU A 40 3.78 -9.97 6.28
CA GLU A 40 4.96 -10.75 6.67
C GLU A 40 6.23 -10.31 5.93
N TRP A 41 6.11 -10.01 4.63
CA TRP A 41 7.21 -9.44 3.86
C TRP A 41 7.61 -8.04 4.35
N GLN A 42 6.68 -7.15 4.66
CA GLN A 42 7.01 -5.85 5.24
C GLN A 42 7.75 -6.00 6.57
N VAL A 43 7.26 -6.89 7.43
CA VAL A 43 7.88 -7.20 8.72
C VAL A 43 9.30 -7.77 8.53
N SER A 44 9.54 -8.65 7.56
CA SER A 44 10.87 -9.23 7.34
C SER A 44 11.93 -8.23 6.85
N ASN A 45 11.49 -7.09 6.28
CA ASN A 45 12.38 -6.00 5.83
C ASN A 45 12.71 -4.98 6.92
N VAL A 46 12.25 -5.19 8.16
CA VAL A 46 12.40 -4.22 9.25
C VAL A 46 12.87 -4.90 10.54
N GLU A 47 13.92 -4.34 11.15
CA GLU A 47 14.50 -4.84 12.41
C GLU A 47 13.79 -4.28 13.66
N ASN A 48 13.32 -3.03 13.60
CA ASN A 48 12.69 -2.39 14.75
C ASN A 48 11.31 -2.97 15.07
N ASP A 49 11.15 -3.55 16.27
CA ASP A 49 9.90 -4.18 16.70
C ASP A 49 8.68 -3.28 16.69
N SER A 50 8.82 -2.00 17.08
CA SER A 50 7.69 -1.07 17.05
C SER A 50 7.21 -0.78 15.62
N LEU A 51 8.11 -0.79 14.64
CA LEU A 51 7.74 -0.65 13.23
C LEU A 51 7.12 -1.95 12.68
N ARG A 52 7.66 -3.12 13.08
CA ARG A 52 7.09 -4.44 12.73
C ARG A 52 5.65 -4.57 13.23
N THR A 53 5.38 -4.17 14.47
CA THR A 53 4.03 -4.14 15.04
C THR A 53 3.13 -3.19 14.24
N ALA A 54 3.59 -1.98 13.91
CA ALA A 54 2.80 -1.05 13.12
C ALA A 54 2.45 -1.57 11.72
N PHE A 55 3.31 -2.37 11.07
CA PHE A 55 2.97 -3.02 9.80
C PHE A 55 1.90 -4.09 9.94
N ARG A 56 1.90 -4.84 11.06
CA ARG A 56 0.84 -5.81 11.37
C ARG A 56 -0.50 -5.10 11.60
N GLU A 57 -0.50 -4.00 12.35
CA GLU A 57 -1.70 -3.17 12.58
C GLU A 57 -2.30 -2.65 11.27
N VAL A 58 -1.48 -2.27 10.27
CA VAL A 58 -2.01 -1.90 8.95
C VAL A 58 -2.75 -3.06 8.28
N CYS A 59 -2.21 -4.28 8.38
CA CYS A 59 -2.84 -5.47 7.81
C CYS A 59 -4.17 -5.78 8.52
N ASP A 60 -4.21 -5.66 9.84
CA ASP A 60 -5.43 -5.84 10.63
C ASP A 60 -6.49 -4.82 10.22
N VAL A 61 -6.12 -3.54 10.10
CA VAL A 61 -7.00 -2.47 9.59
C VAL A 61 -7.54 -2.81 8.19
N MET A 62 -6.72 -3.35 7.29
CA MET A 62 -7.18 -3.76 5.96
C MET A 62 -8.24 -4.86 6.05
N LEU A 63 -7.94 -5.93 6.78
CA LEU A 63 -8.82 -7.10 6.91
C LEU A 63 -10.15 -6.73 7.58
N GLU A 64 -10.12 -5.92 8.65
CA GLU A 64 -11.31 -5.42 9.34
C GLU A 64 -12.21 -4.57 8.45
N ASN A 65 -11.64 -3.83 7.50
CA ASN A 65 -12.38 -2.96 6.58
C ASN A 65 -12.66 -3.63 5.22
N GLY A 66 -12.32 -4.92 5.06
CA GLY A 66 -12.52 -5.67 3.82
C GLY A 66 -11.69 -5.17 2.64
N LEU A 67 -10.56 -4.52 2.89
CA LEU A 67 -9.66 -4.00 1.88
C LEU A 67 -8.66 -5.06 1.42
N ASP A 68 -8.45 -5.13 0.11
CA ASP A 68 -7.37 -5.92 -0.50
C ASP A 68 -6.21 -5.03 -1.01
N LEU A 69 -5.10 -5.67 -1.39
CA LEU A 69 -3.91 -4.98 -1.89
C LEU A 69 -4.13 -4.27 -3.23
N GLU A 70 -5.05 -4.76 -4.08
CA GLU A 70 -5.31 -4.17 -5.38
C GLU A 70 -6.04 -2.83 -5.23
N GLN A 71 -7.03 -2.76 -4.34
CA GLN A 71 -7.76 -1.54 -3.99
C GLN A 71 -6.81 -0.48 -3.42
N VAL A 72 -5.99 -0.86 -2.43
CA VAL A 72 -5.02 0.07 -1.82
C VAL A 72 -3.98 0.54 -2.84
N TYR A 73 -3.52 -0.38 -3.70
CA TYR A 73 -2.57 -0.03 -4.76
C TYR A 73 -3.20 0.88 -5.83
N ARG A 74 -4.48 0.72 -6.14
CA ARG A 74 -5.18 1.57 -7.10
C ARG A 74 -5.35 2.99 -6.58
N ASP A 75 -5.76 3.13 -5.32
CA ASP A 75 -6.04 4.44 -4.71
C ASP A 75 -4.74 5.19 -4.39
N GLN A 76 -3.68 4.43 -4.10
CA GLN A 76 -2.38 4.94 -3.66
C GLN A 76 -2.53 5.90 -2.45
N ASP A 77 -3.58 5.82 -1.65
CA ASP A 77 -3.87 6.82 -0.61
C ASP A 77 -3.46 6.36 0.79
N PRO A 78 -2.34 6.87 1.34
CA PRO A 78 -1.94 6.54 2.70
C PRO A 78 -2.82 7.22 3.77
N ASN A 79 -3.62 8.24 3.41
CA ASN A 79 -4.37 9.03 4.40
C ASN A 79 -5.45 8.21 5.10
N PHE A 80 -6.02 7.20 4.44
CA PHE A 80 -6.93 6.26 5.08
C PHE A 80 -6.32 5.63 6.33
N PHE A 81 -5.09 5.10 6.24
CA PHE A 81 -4.40 4.48 7.36
C PHE A 81 -3.98 5.51 8.43
N ILE A 82 -3.55 6.70 8.00
CA ILE A 82 -3.20 7.79 8.92
C ILE A 82 -4.42 8.20 9.75
N ALA A 83 -5.60 8.29 9.14
CA ALA A 83 -6.85 8.59 9.83
C ALA A 83 -7.26 7.49 10.84
N LYS A 84 -6.76 6.26 10.66
CA LYS A 84 -6.93 5.13 11.58
C LYS A 84 -5.84 5.08 12.68
N GLY A 85 -4.95 6.07 12.74
CA GLY A 85 -3.92 6.19 13.77
C GLY A 85 -2.56 5.59 13.40
N ILE A 86 -2.41 5.06 12.18
CA ILE A 86 -1.13 4.52 11.71
C ILE A 86 -0.12 5.66 11.50
N LYS A 87 1.12 5.45 11.95
CA LYS A 87 2.23 6.39 11.76
C LYS A 87 2.42 6.72 10.28
N ILE A 88 2.56 8.02 9.97
CA ILE A 88 2.65 8.53 8.59
C ILE A 88 3.73 7.83 7.72
N GLY A 89 4.88 7.52 8.30
CA GLY A 89 5.96 6.81 7.60
C GLY A 89 5.59 5.39 7.22
N ILE A 90 4.89 4.68 8.11
CA ILE A 90 4.41 3.31 7.89
C ILE A 90 3.34 3.30 6.81
N ALA A 91 2.34 4.18 6.93
CA ALA A 91 1.25 4.28 5.95
C ALA A 91 1.77 4.55 4.53
N ARG A 92 2.70 5.50 4.38
CA ARG A 92 3.32 5.80 3.08
C ARG A 92 4.10 4.61 2.52
N ARG A 93 4.99 4.03 3.34
CA ARG A 93 5.83 2.90 2.93
C ARG A 93 4.99 1.70 2.52
N PHE A 94 3.95 1.39 3.30
CA PHE A 94 3.06 0.29 3.05
C PHE A 94 2.37 0.41 1.68
N VAL A 95 1.85 1.58 1.33
CA VAL A 95 1.19 1.79 0.03
C VAL A 95 2.19 1.73 -1.13
N GLU A 96 3.35 2.36 -0.96
CA GLU A 96 4.38 2.46 -2.02
C GLU A 96 5.01 1.10 -2.39
N ASP A 97 5.14 0.19 -1.43
CA ASP A 97 5.87 -1.06 -1.64
C ASP A 97 5.02 -2.22 -2.19
N ILE A 98 3.69 -2.08 -2.28
CA ILE A 98 2.81 -3.15 -2.81
C ILE A 98 3.29 -3.58 -4.21
N GLY A 99 3.56 -2.61 -5.09
CA GLY A 99 4.03 -2.90 -6.44
C GLY A 99 5.37 -3.66 -6.47
N LYS A 100 6.28 -3.35 -5.54
CA LYS A 100 7.57 -4.05 -5.43
C LYS A 100 7.40 -5.47 -4.95
N TRP A 101 6.54 -5.69 -3.96
CA TRP A 101 6.25 -7.03 -3.46
C TRP A 101 5.63 -7.90 -4.55
N VAL A 102 4.67 -7.39 -5.31
CA VAL A 102 4.06 -8.14 -6.41
C VAL A 102 5.08 -8.52 -7.48
N GLN A 103 5.99 -7.61 -7.83
CA GLN A 103 7.10 -7.95 -8.74
C GLN A 103 8.00 -9.05 -8.16
N ASN A 104 8.33 -8.99 -6.87
CA ASN A 104 9.12 -10.02 -6.22
C ASN A 104 8.43 -11.39 -6.22
N VAL A 105 7.13 -11.44 -5.92
CA VAL A 105 6.35 -12.69 -5.97
C VAL A 105 6.31 -13.25 -7.38
N LYS A 106 6.08 -12.42 -8.41
CA LYS A 106 6.07 -12.86 -9.80
C LYS A 106 7.41 -13.39 -10.28
N ASN A 107 8.51 -12.75 -9.87
CA ASN A 107 9.85 -13.21 -10.21
C ASN A 107 10.26 -14.47 -9.43
N ALA A 108 9.69 -14.69 -8.24
CA ALA A 108 9.96 -15.86 -7.41
C ALA A 108 9.13 -17.09 -7.80
N ILE A 109 8.06 -16.93 -8.59
CA ILE A 109 7.35 -18.05 -9.22
C ILE A 109 8.14 -18.38 -10.50
N PRO A 110 8.94 -19.46 -10.53
CA PRO A 110 9.47 -19.93 -11.80
C PRO A 110 8.26 -20.29 -12.65
N SER A 111 8.30 -19.98 -13.94
CA SER A 111 7.35 -20.43 -14.96
C SER A 111 7.09 -21.95 -14.83
N LEU A 112 6.13 -22.32 -13.98
CA LEU A 112 5.65 -23.68 -13.74
C LEU A 112 4.27 -23.85 -14.37
N GLU A 113 4.08 -23.23 -15.53
CA GLU A 113 3.02 -23.56 -16.47
C GLU A 113 3.59 -23.52 -17.89
N ILE A 114 4.56 -24.37 -18.20
CA ILE A 114 4.70 -24.90 -19.56
C ILE A 114 5.03 -26.39 -19.45
N ILE A 115 4.22 -27.19 -20.16
CA ILE A 115 4.25 -28.63 -20.46
C ILE A 115 3.27 -29.45 -19.62
#